data_AF-A0A2D3W7C3-F1
#
_entry.id   AF-A0A2D3W7C3-F1
#
_cell.length_a   1.000
_cell.length_b   1.000
_cell.length_c   1.000
_cell.angle_alpha   90.00
_cell.angle_beta   90.00
_cell.angle_gamma   90.00
#
_symmetry.space_group_name_H-M   'P 1'
#
loop_
_entity.id
_entity.type
_entity.pdbx_description
1 polymer ?
#
loop_
_entity_poly.entity_id
_entity_poly.type
_entity_poly.pdbx_seq_one_letter_code
_entity_poly.pdbx_strand_id
1 'polypeptide(L)'
;LSGGNIDVQVLSIIIEKGLIKSHRKMKLVITLIDKPGALMRLTDLFKNANANIIQIDYDRFSTKLSYGDAQITIMLETKGVEHQAIIRELLNDAKYPFIEEV
;
A
#
# COMPACT_ATOMS: atom_id res chain seq x y z
N LEU A 1 -14.45 27.66 -18.27
CA LEU A 1 -13.42 27.04 -17.40
C LEU A 1 -12.13 26.97 -18.21
N SER A 2 -11.19 27.89 -17.97
CA SER A 2 -9.95 28.05 -18.75
C SER A 2 -8.92 26.99 -18.37
N GLY A 3 -9.03 25.81 -18.97
CA GLY A 3 -8.24 24.60 -18.72
C GLY A 3 -6.82 24.60 -19.30
N GLY A 4 -6.08 25.70 -19.19
CA GLY A 4 -4.77 25.85 -19.85
C GLY A 4 -3.54 25.47 -19.02
N ASN A 5 -3.66 25.34 -17.70
CA ASN A 5 -2.50 25.25 -16.79
C ASN A 5 -2.64 24.19 -15.67
N ILE A 6 -3.51 23.17 -15.80
CA ILE A 6 -3.39 22.03 -14.89
C ILE A 6 -2.14 21.27 -15.34
N ASP A 7 -1.05 21.51 -14.63
CA ASP A 7 0.17 20.73 -14.73
C ASP A 7 -0.21 19.24 -14.68
N VAL A 8 0.30 18.45 -15.63
CA VAL A 8 0.04 17.00 -15.72
C VAL A 8 0.35 16.32 -14.38
N GLN A 9 1.31 16.86 -13.60
CA GLN A 9 1.60 16.42 -12.24
C GLN A 9 0.42 16.62 -11.29
N VAL A 10 -0.22 17.79 -11.31
CA VAL A 10 -1.40 18.08 -10.49
C VAL A 10 -2.56 17.18 -10.88
N LEU A 11 -2.78 16.96 -12.18
CA LEU A 11 -3.81 16.03 -12.65
C LEU A 11 -3.56 14.60 -12.18
N SER A 12 -2.30 14.13 -12.25
CA SER A 12 -1.91 12.81 -11.76
C SER A 12 -2.22 12.64 -10.27
N ILE A 13 -1.89 13.64 -9.44
CA ILE A 13 -2.20 13.65 -8.00
C ILE A 13 -3.72 13.60 -7.76
N ILE A 14 -4.50 14.36 -8.53
CA ILE A 14 -5.97 14.36 -8.42
C ILE A 14 -6.54 12.98 -8.74
N ILE A 15 -6.06 12.35 -9.82
CA ILE A 15 -6.48 11.00 -10.21
C ILE A 15 -6.15 9.99 -9.11
N GLU A 16 -4.93 10.04 -8.58
CA GLU A 16 -4.49 9.13 -7.53
C GLU A 16 -5.37 9.23 -6.27
N LYS A 17 -5.59 10.45 -5.78
CA LYS A 17 -6.50 10.71 -4.66
C LYS A 17 -7.93 10.25 -4.95
N GLY A 18 -8.40 10.45 -6.18
CA GLY A 18 -9.71 9.96 -6.63
C GLY A 18 -9.83 8.44 -6.58
N LEU A 19 -8.78 7.71 -6.94
CA LEU A 19 -8.74 6.25 -6.91
C LEU A 19 -8.69 5.70 -5.47
N ILE A 20 -7.97 6.36 -4.57
CA ILE A 20 -7.97 6.01 -3.14
C ILE A 20 -9.36 6.28 -2.53
N LYS A 21 -9.91 7.48 -2.75
CA LYS A 21 -11.23 7.87 -2.22
C LYS A 21 -12.38 7.01 -2.76
N SER A 22 -12.25 6.46 -3.98
CA SER A 22 -13.22 5.56 -4.58
C SER A 22 -12.97 4.08 -4.25
N HIS A 23 -12.04 3.78 -3.34
CA HIS A 23 -11.69 2.43 -2.91
C HIS A 23 -11.22 1.51 -4.05
N ARG A 24 -10.65 2.11 -5.11
CA ARG A 24 -10.05 1.40 -6.24
C ARG A 24 -8.54 1.23 -6.08
N LYS A 25 -7.94 2.04 -5.22
CA LYS A 25 -6.56 1.88 -4.75
C LYS A 25 -6.51 1.93 -3.23
N MET A 26 -5.51 1.28 -2.67
CA MET A 26 -5.22 1.26 -1.24
C MET A 26 -3.72 1.42 -1.06
N LYS A 27 -3.30 2.37 -0.22
CA LYS A 27 -1.89 2.61 0.09
C LYS A 27 -1.62 2.24 1.54
N LEU A 28 -0.63 1.37 1.75
CA LEU A 28 -0.30 0.82 3.05
C LEU A 28 1.17 1.02 3.35
N VAL A 29 1.47 1.38 4.59
CA VAL A 29 2.82 1.37 5.14
C VAL A 29 2.89 0.24 6.15
N ILE A 30 3.75 -0.75 5.89
CA ILE A 30 3.83 -2.02 6.60
C ILE A 30 5.23 -2.18 7.20
N THR A 31 5.30 -2.55 8.47
CA THR A 31 6.58 -2.92 9.09
C THR A 31 6.82 -4.41 8.90
N LEU A 32 7.92 -4.75 8.24
CA LEU A 32 8.39 -6.13 8.07
C LEU A 32 9.62 -6.39 8.92
N ILE A 33 9.59 -7.50 9.66
CA ILE A 33 10.78 -8.04 10.31
C ILE A 33 11.74 -8.53 9.22
N ASP A 34 12.97 -8.05 9.23
CA ASP A 34 13.97 -8.30 8.19
C ASP A 34 14.55 -9.72 8.31
N LYS A 35 13.80 -10.69 7.76
CA LYS A 35 14.20 -12.09 7.63
C LYS A 35 13.98 -12.57 6.20
N PRO A 36 14.81 -13.51 5.72
CA PRO A 36 14.60 -14.13 4.41
C PRO A 36 13.15 -14.60 4.22
N GLY A 37 12.60 -14.29 3.05
CA GLY A 37 11.22 -14.62 2.68
C GLY A 37 10.12 -13.77 3.32
N ALA A 38 10.44 -12.74 4.12
CA ALA A 38 9.43 -11.87 4.72
C ALA A 38 8.56 -11.16 3.66
N LEU A 39 9.19 -10.59 2.64
CA LEU A 39 8.48 -9.95 1.53
C LEU A 39 7.66 -10.96 0.73
N MET A 40 8.21 -12.16 0.47
CA MET A 40 7.48 -13.23 -0.24
C MET A 40 6.17 -13.59 0.47
N ARG A 41 6.21 -13.80 1.79
CA ARG A 41 5.00 -14.11 2.58
C ARG A 41 3.98 -12.96 2.54
N LEU A 42 4.44 -11.72 2.58
CA LEU A 42 3.58 -10.56 2.46
C LEU A 42 2.93 -10.49 1.07
N THR A 43 3.69 -10.69 0.00
CA THR A 43 3.16 -10.67 -1.37
C THR A 43 2.20 -11.85 -1.64
N ASP A 44 2.46 -13.02 -1.05
CA ASP A 44 1.54 -14.17 -1.11
C ASP A 44 0.21 -13.88 -0.41
N LEU A 45 0.23 -13.13 0.70
CA LEU A 45 -0.99 -12.68 1.36
C LEU A 45 -1.84 -11.82 0.43
N PHE A 46 -1.24 -10.85 -0.27
CA PHE A 46 -1.97 -10.00 -1.24
C PHE A 46 -2.46 -10.78 -2.46
N LYS A 47 -1.67 -11.76 -2.94
CA LYS A 47 -2.12 -12.70 -3.96
C LYS A 47 -3.36 -13.47 -3.51
N ASN A 48 -3.38 -13.99 -2.27
CA ASN A 48 -4.53 -14.71 -1.73
C ASN A 48 -5.76 -13.82 -1.55
N ALA A 49 -5.56 -12.52 -1.29
CA ALA A 49 -6.62 -11.52 -1.26
C ALA A 49 -7.15 -11.17 -2.67
N ASN A 50 -6.47 -11.60 -3.76
CA ASN A 50 -6.76 -11.20 -5.13
C ASN A 50 -6.57 -9.69 -5.37
N ALA A 51 -5.54 -9.12 -4.73
CA ALA A 51 -5.13 -7.72 -4.85
C ALA A 51 -3.87 -7.60 -5.72
N ASN A 52 -3.91 -6.74 -6.74
CA ASN A 52 -2.74 -6.47 -7.59
C ASN A 52 -1.83 -5.44 -6.91
N ILE A 53 -0.52 -5.68 -6.92
CA ILE A 53 0.48 -4.73 -6.44
C ILE A 53 0.82 -3.78 -7.60
N ILE A 54 0.60 -2.49 -7.38
CA ILE A 54 0.92 -1.42 -8.35
C ILE A 54 2.35 -0.93 -8.13
N GLN A 55 2.72 -0.70 -6.87
CA GLN A 55 4.03 -0.19 -6.49
C GLN A 55 4.42 -0.77 -5.13
N ILE A 56 5.72 -1.02 -4.95
CA ILE A 56 6.32 -1.37 -3.68
C ILE A 56 7.61 -0.60 -3.49
N ASP A 57 7.71 0.15 -2.39
CA ASP A 57 8.91 0.84 -1.96
C ASP A 57 9.40 0.18 -0.68
N TYR A 58 10.68 -0.21 -0.65
CA TYR A 58 11.30 -0.94 0.44
C TYR A 58 12.43 -0.12 1.05
N ASP A 59 12.31 0.21 2.34
CA ASP A 59 13.29 1.03 3.06
C ASP A 59 13.79 0.31 4.33
N ARG A 60 15.09 0.02 4.37
CA ARG A 60 15.82 -0.57 5.52
C ARG A 60 16.55 0.48 6.37
N PHE A 61 16.60 1.73 5.93
CA PHE A 61 17.41 2.78 6.53
C PHE A 61 16.58 3.88 7.20
N SER A 62 15.25 3.73 7.23
CA SER A 62 14.37 4.65 7.95
C SER A 62 14.81 4.77 9.41
N THR A 63 15.14 6.01 9.82
CA THR A 63 15.65 6.37 11.15
C THR A 63 14.65 6.13 12.29
N LYS A 64 13.46 5.59 11.97
CA LYS A 64 12.38 5.24 12.90
C LYS A 64 12.29 3.74 13.21
N LEU A 65 13.14 2.91 12.60
CA LEU A 65 13.08 1.46 12.76
C LEU A 65 14.05 0.97 13.83
N SER A 66 13.62 -0.06 14.58
CA SER A 66 14.54 -0.86 15.39
C SER A 66 15.52 -1.60 14.48
N TYR A 67 16.72 -1.90 14.97
CA TYR A 67 17.72 -2.65 14.21
C TYR A 67 17.13 -3.97 13.67
N GLY A 68 17.01 -4.11 12.35
CA GLY A 68 16.51 -5.33 11.71
C GLY A 68 15.04 -5.34 11.29
N ASP A 69 14.36 -4.19 11.27
CA ASP A 69 13.06 -4.04 10.60
C ASP A 69 13.20 -3.27 9.28
N ALA A 70 12.30 -3.52 8.33
CA ALA A 70 12.16 -2.78 7.10
C ALA A 70 10.76 -2.16 7.01
N GLN A 71 10.66 -0.94 6.51
CA GLN A 71 9.39 -0.31 6.19
C GLN A 71 9.08 -0.53 4.72
N ILE A 72 7.87 -1.00 4.44
CA ILE A 72 7.35 -1.17 3.09
C ILE A 72 6.20 -0.22 2.88
N THR A 73 6.29 0.62 1.86
CA THR A 73 5.12 1.32 1.33
C THR A 73 4.62 0.54 0.12
N ILE A 74 3.37 0.11 0.14
CA ILE A 74 2.77 -0.66 -0.94
C ILE A 74 1.47 -0.01 -1.41
N MET A 75 1.30 0.05 -2.72
CA MET A 75 0.08 0.50 -3.36
C MET A 75 -0.59 -0.70 -4.04
N LEU A 76 -1.85 -0.95 -3.68
CA LEU A 76 -2.64 -2.06 -4.17
C LEU A 76 -3.81 -1.54 -5.02
N GLU A 77 -4.13 -2.26 -6.09
CA GLU A 77 -5.42 -2.13 -6.76
C GLU A 77 -6.47 -2.92 -5.98
N THR A 78 -7.61 -2.30 -5.72
CA THR A 78 -8.69 -2.87 -4.92
C THR A 78 -10.03 -2.75 -5.65
N LYS A 79 -11.02 -3.52 -5.20
CA LYS A 79 -12.31 -3.71 -5.90
C LYS A 79 -13.47 -3.08 -5.13
N GLY A 80 -13.19 -2.08 -4.30
CA GLY A 80 -14.16 -1.48 -3.38
C GLY A 80 -13.87 -1.78 -1.91
N VAL A 81 -14.77 -1.28 -1.06
CA VAL A 81 -14.63 -1.27 0.41
C VAL A 81 -14.49 -2.68 0.99
N GLU A 82 -15.30 -3.63 0.52
CA GLU A 82 -15.28 -5.02 1.02
C GLU A 82 -13.94 -5.70 0.73
N HIS A 83 -13.38 -5.49 -0.47
CA HIS A 83 -12.08 -6.04 -0.80
C HIS A 83 -10.96 -5.43 0.07
N GLN A 84 -11.02 -4.13 0.36
CA GLN A 84 -10.09 -3.51 1.30
C GLN A 84 -10.26 -4.06 2.72
N ALA A 85 -11.48 -4.35 3.17
CA ALA A 85 -11.73 -4.96 4.47
C ALA A 85 -11.06 -6.34 4.59
N ILE A 86 -11.20 -7.19 3.57
CA ILE A 86 -10.54 -8.51 3.51
C ILE A 86 -9.00 -8.36 3.62
N ILE A 87 -8.41 -7.39 2.92
CA ILE A 87 -6.96 -7.13 2.99
C ILE A 87 -6.55 -6.75 4.42
N ARG A 88 -7.31 -5.85 5.08
CA ARG A 88 -7.04 -5.44 6.47
C ARG A 88 -7.15 -6.62 7.43
N GLU A 89 -8.16 -7.46 7.29
CA GLU A 89 -8.35 -8.66 8.10
C GLU A 89 -7.17 -9.62 7.95
N LEU A 90 -6.77 -9.94 6.72
CA LEU A 90 -5.65 -10.83 6.45
C LEU A 90 -4.34 -10.30 7.07
N LEU A 91 -4.07 -8.98 6.95
CA LEU A 91 -2.88 -8.36 7.57
C LEU A 91 -2.93 -8.45 9.10
N ASN A 92 -4.08 -8.19 9.72
CA ASN A 92 -4.27 -8.29 11.16
C ASN A 92 -4.15 -9.73 11.69
N ASP A 93 -4.65 -10.71 10.95
CA ASP A 93 -4.55 -12.13 11.27
C ASP A 93 -3.10 -12.60 11.19
N ALA A 94 -2.38 -12.18 10.13
CA ALA A 94 -0.96 -12.45 9.94
C ALA A 94 -0.04 -11.61 10.84
N LYS A 95 -0.60 -10.74 11.69
CA LYS A 95 0.13 -9.88 12.64
C LYS A 95 1.13 -8.93 11.98
N TYR A 96 0.82 -8.45 10.78
CA TYR A 96 1.57 -7.38 10.15
C TYR A 96 1.11 -6.03 10.72
N PRO A 97 1.99 -5.24 11.38
CA PRO A 97 1.68 -3.86 11.73
C PRO A 97 1.58 -3.04 10.45
N PHE A 98 0.48 -2.30 10.29
CA PHE A 98 0.30 -1.44 9.13
C PHE A 98 -0.42 -0.13 9.46
N ILE A 99 -0.17 0.87 8.63
CA ILE A 99 -0.89 2.14 8.57
C ILE A 99 -1.45 2.28 7.17
N GLU A 100 -2.70 2.73 7.05
CA GLU A 100 -3.30 3.06 5.76
C GLU A 100 -3.20 4.57 5.50
N GLU A 101 -2.69 4.94 4.33
CA GLU A 101 -2.63 6.34 3.89
C GLU A 101 -3.86 6.68 3.04
N VAL A 102 -4.47 7.83 3.34
CA VAL A 102 -5.69 8.36 2.69
C VAL A 102 -5.35 9.49 1.72
#